data_AF-A0A536D660-F1
#
_entry.id   AF-A0A536D660-F1
#
_cell.length_a   1.000
_cell.length_b   1.000
_cell.length_c   1.000
_cell.angle_alpha   90.00
_cell.angle_beta   90.00
_cell.angle_gamma   90.00
#
_symmetry.space_group_name_H-M   'P 1'
#
loop_
_entity.id
_entity.type
_entity.pdbx_description
1 polymer ?
#
loop_
_entity_poly.entity_id
_entity_poly.type
_entity_poly.pdbx_seq_one_letter_code
_entity_poly.pdbx_strand_id
1 'polypeptide(L)'
;MQAQRVFAIGLDGLEGTFADRLMAAGEMPALAELRKRSACFRLDHGAAQRTGLGWEHFASGLSPEAAQRWAAIEFDPATYRTWQEGARFVPWWAALDRRVVVYDTPYVDFRRAPATKGIIGWGAHDPGTAAAGRPQGILAEFVGRFGRYPSEWTYKTPWPSAAQARTMGEVLSGAVETRTRAARWLATERLPEWDLFIVVTGEAHGSVEGLWHGVDRGHPLHRHPSAQPAGRALLDVHRALDRMIRELMQSAGDATIVAFTMGGMGANHSDVPSMVLLPELLYRHAFGRPLLTVPSKWMESPGQVPILDEDDDWVALGRTWVPQDSHARQGSLEQAVRSVVKGRPRLRAGLNEIRAAVRSFLAGSAPIKLSLDWQPAQHYQDY
;
A
#
# COMPACT_ATOMS: atom_id res chain seq x y z
N MET A 1 17.20 -32.80 15.55
CA MET A 1 17.68 -31.62 14.80
C MET A 1 16.74 -30.48 15.09
N GLN A 2 17.25 -29.33 15.51
CA GLN A 2 16.43 -28.13 15.70
C GLN A 2 15.86 -27.70 14.33
N ALA A 3 14.57 -27.38 14.26
CA ALA A 3 13.98 -26.93 13.02
C ALA A 3 14.67 -25.63 12.56
N GLN A 4 15.10 -25.58 11.30
CA GLN A 4 15.68 -24.36 10.74
C GLN A 4 14.65 -23.23 10.74
N ARG A 5 14.99 -22.12 11.39
CA ARG A 5 14.17 -20.92 11.44
C ARG A 5 14.33 -20.10 10.17
N VAL A 6 13.26 -19.43 9.73
CA VAL A 6 13.26 -18.53 8.57
C VAL A 6 12.78 -17.14 8.97
N PHE A 7 13.60 -16.12 8.66
CA PHE A 7 13.25 -14.71 8.81
C PHE A 7 13.05 -14.10 7.42
N ALA A 8 11.80 -13.85 7.06
CA ALA A 8 11.38 -13.33 5.77
C ALA A 8 11.13 -11.82 5.84
N ILE A 9 11.83 -11.06 4.99
CA ILE A 9 11.76 -9.60 4.88
C ILE A 9 11.18 -9.25 3.51
N GLY A 10 9.92 -8.84 3.50
CA GLY A 10 9.23 -8.31 2.33
C GLY A 10 9.48 -6.81 2.16
N LEU A 11 10.05 -6.44 1.02
CA LEU A 11 10.40 -5.06 0.65
C LEU A 11 9.39 -4.57 -0.40
N ASP A 12 8.16 -4.29 0.02
CA ASP A 12 7.06 -3.97 -0.90
C ASP A 12 7.36 -2.72 -1.73
N GLY A 13 7.15 -2.83 -3.05
CA GLY A 13 7.43 -1.78 -4.02
C GLY A 13 8.90 -1.43 -4.23
N LEU A 14 9.84 -2.20 -3.66
CA LEU A 14 11.27 -1.97 -3.89
C LEU A 14 11.64 -2.22 -5.36
N GLU A 15 11.97 -1.16 -6.09
CA GLU A 15 12.42 -1.27 -7.48
C GLU A 15 13.85 -1.81 -7.55
N GLY A 16 14.00 -3.05 -8.02
CA GLY A 16 15.27 -3.77 -8.02
C GLY A 16 16.37 -3.06 -8.81
N THR A 17 16.05 -2.44 -9.95
CA THR A 17 17.06 -1.74 -10.76
C THR A 17 17.55 -0.46 -10.07
N PHE A 18 16.72 0.18 -9.26
CA PHE A 18 17.12 1.33 -8.44
C PHE A 18 17.96 0.89 -7.25
N ALA A 19 17.54 -0.16 -6.53
CA ALA A 19 18.31 -0.76 -5.44
C ALA A 19 19.70 -1.21 -5.90
N ASP A 20 19.83 -1.79 -7.10
CA ASP A 20 21.10 -2.17 -7.70
C ASP A 20 22.06 -0.98 -7.85
N ARG A 21 21.55 0.16 -8.33
CA ARG A 21 22.34 1.40 -8.46
C ARG A 21 22.77 1.94 -7.10
N LEU A 22 21.89 1.90 -6.10
CA LEU A 22 22.19 2.36 -4.74
C LEU A 22 23.23 1.47 -4.05
N MET A 23 23.13 0.15 -4.20
CA MET A 23 24.16 -0.78 -3.70
C MET A 23 25.52 -0.51 -4.36
N ALA A 24 25.56 -0.30 -5.68
CA ALA A 24 26.79 0.03 -6.40
C ALA A 24 27.40 1.37 -5.97
N ALA A 25 26.56 2.34 -5.60
CA ALA A 25 26.99 3.64 -5.07
C ALA A 25 27.39 3.61 -3.58
N GLY A 26 27.26 2.47 -2.90
CA GLY A 26 27.54 2.36 -1.46
C GLY A 26 26.45 2.93 -0.55
N GLU A 27 25.26 3.19 -1.09
CA GLU A 27 24.13 3.79 -0.37
C GLU A 27 23.24 2.76 0.31
N MET A 28 23.30 1.49 -0.12
CA MET A 28 22.64 0.35 0.53
C MET A 28 23.63 -0.78 0.88
N PRO A 29 24.60 -0.52 1.78
CA PRO A 29 25.64 -1.48 2.12
C PRO A 29 25.15 -2.77 2.78
N ALA A 30 24.07 -2.73 3.58
CA ALA A 30 23.54 -3.94 4.23
C ALA A 30 22.90 -4.89 3.21
N LEU A 31 22.09 -4.37 2.29
CA LEU A 31 21.50 -5.15 1.21
C LEU A 31 22.60 -5.68 0.26
N ALA A 32 23.64 -4.88 -0.01
CA ALA A 32 24.78 -5.32 -0.81
C ALA A 32 25.55 -6.48 -0.14
N GLU A 33 25.76 -6.42 1.16
CA GLU A 33 26.37 -7.50 1.94
C GLU A 33 25.50 -8.76 1.94
N LEU A 34 24.19 -8.61 2.19
CA LEU A 34 23.25 -9.72 2.14
C LEU A 34 23.27 -10.40 0.77
N ARG A 35 23.20 -9.63 -0.32
CA ARG A 35 23.28 -10.14 -1.69
C ARG A 35 24.55 -10.94 -1.95
N LYS A 36 25.72 -10.47 -1.49
CA LYS A 36 27.01 -11.14 -1.71
C LYS A 36 27.08 -12.55 -1.11
N ARG A 37 26.33 -12.80 -0.04
CA ARG A 37 26.33 -14.09 0.69
C ARG A 37 25.08 -14.93 0.45
N SER A 38 24.21 -14.52 -0.47
CA SER A 38 22.92 -15.16 -0.72
C SER A 38 22.86 -15.78 -2.13
N ALA A 39 22.03 -16.82 -2.27
CA ALA A 39 21.51 -17.18 -3.58
C ALA A 39 20.49 -16.12 -4.02
N CYS A 40 20.60 -15.62 -5.25
CA CYS A 40 19.74 -14.56 -5.77
C CYS A 40 19.01 -15.03 -7.01
N PHE A 41 17.70 -14.80 -7.04
CA PHE A 41 16.82 -15.19 -8.14
C PHE A 41 15.99 -14.00 -8.57
N ARG A 42 15.89 -13.78 -9.88
CA ARG A 42 14.92 -12.85 -10.46
C ARG A 42 13.72 -13.66 -10.92
N LEU A 43 12.56 -13.37 -10.33
CA LEU A 43 11.31 -14.04 -10.66
C LEU A 43 10.49 -13.14 -11.58
N ASP A 44 10.07 -13.68 -12.72
CA ASP A 44 9.13 -13.03 -13.62
C ASP A 44 7.73 -13.61 -13.39
N HIS A 45 6.81 -12.75 -12.96
CA HIS A 45 5.42 -13.11 -12.68
C HIS A 45 4.50 -12.77 -13.87
N GLY A 46 5.06 -12.32 -15.00
CA GLY A 46 4.33 -12.04 -16.24
C GLY A 46 3.15 -11.08 -16.03
N ALA A 47 2.01 -11.42 -16.61
CA ALA A 47 0.79 -10.60 -16.51
C ALA A 47 0.24 -10.49 -15.08
N ALA A 48 0.58 -11.41 -14.16
CA ALA A 48 0.09 -11.39 -12.78
C ALA A 48 0.56 -10.15 -12.01
N GLN A 49 1.63 -9.49 -12.45
CA GLN A 49 2.08 -8.22 -11.86
C GLN A 49 1.01 -7.11 -11.95
N ARG A 50 0.08 -7.22 -12.91
CA ARG A 50 -0.95 -6.20 -13.16
C ARG A 50 -2.14 -6.29 -12.21
N THR A 51 -2.23 -7.32 -11.37
CA THR A 51 -3.41 -7.49 -10.50
C THR A 51 -3.45 -6.51 -9.32
N GLY A 52 -2.30 -5.92 -8.95
CA GLY A 52 -2.15 -5.18 -7.70
C GLY A 52 -2.27 -6.06 -6.44
N LEU A 53 -2.29 -7.39 -6.59
CA LEU A 53 -2.53 -8.37 -5.52
C LEU A 53 -1.29 -9.22 -5.19
N GLY A 54 -0.08 -8.70 -5.44
CA GLY A 54 1.17 -9.46 -5.25
C GLY A 54 1.29 -10.12 -3.87
N TRP A 55 0.90 -9.41 -2.81
CA TRP A 55 0.93 -9.96 -1.45
C TRP A 55 -0.18 -10.97 -1.15
N GLU A 56 -1.33 -10.90 -1.82
CA GLU A 56 -2.36 -11.94 -1.72
C GLU A 56 -1.92 -13.23 -2.43
N HIS A 57 -1.25 -13.11 -3.58
CA HIS A 57 -0.64 -14.25 -4.27
C HIS A 57 0.46 -14.89 -3.42
N PHE A 58 1.31 -14.07 -2.79
CA PHE A 58 2.31 -14.55 -1.82
C PHE A 58 1.65 -15.28 -0.64
N ALA A 59 0.64 -14.68 -0.02
CA ALA A 59 0.00 -15.26 1.16
C ALA A 59 -0.71 -16.56 0.83
N SER A 60 -1.43 -16.62 -0.30
CA SER A 60 -2.22 -17.79 -0.70
C SER A 60 -1.41 -18.90 -1.39
N GLY A 61 -0.29 -18.55 -2.04
CA GLY A 61 0.44 -19.47 -2.92
C GLY A 61 -0.28 -19.76 -4.23
N LEU A 62 -1.28 -18.97 -4.61
CA LEU A 62 -2.08 -19.14 -5.84
C LEU A 62 -1.69 -18.12 -6.90
N SER A 63 -1.81 -18.52 -8.17
CA SER A 63 -1.81 -17.56 -9.29
C SER A 63 -3.15 -16.82 -9.37
N PRO A 64 -3.24 -15.68 -10.09
CA PRO A 64 -4.51 -15.01 -10.35
C PRO A 64 -5.59 -15.92 -10.96
N GLU A 65 -5.20 -16.83 -11.86
CA GLU A 65 -6.09 -17.80 -12.50
C GLU A 65 -6.63 -18.82 -11.49
N ALA A 66 -5.75 -19.39 -10.66
CA ALA A 66 -6.14 -20.36 -9.64
C ALA A 66 -6.98 -19.72 -8.52
N ALA A 67 -6.68 -18.46 -8.19
CA ALA A 67 -7.46 -17.65 -7.26
C ALA A 67 -8.79 -17.15 -7.86
N GLN A 68 -8.93 -17.19 -9.19
CA GLN A 68 -9.99 -16.51 -9.95
C GLN A 68 -10.17 -15.06 -9.51
N ARG A 69 -9.05 -14.34 -9.36
CA ARG A 69 -9.02 -13.00 -8.80
C ARG A 69 -7.90 -12.18 -9.41
N TRP A 70 -8.28 -11.18 -10.20
CA TRP A 70 -7.38 -10.37 -11.02
C TRP A 70 -7.28 -8.91 -10.58
N ALA A 71 -8.04 -8.50 -9.58
CA ALA A 71 -8.00 -7.15 -9.03
C ALA A 71 -8.47 -7.15 -7.57
N ALA A 72 -8.01 -6.17 -6.78
CA ALA A 72 -8.57 -5.92 -5.45
C ALA A 72 -10.01 -5.35 -5.52
N ILE A 73 -10.39 -4.82 -6.69
CA ILE A 73 -11.69 -4.24 -6.97
C ILE A 73 -12.53 -5.24 -7.76
N GLU A 74 -13.72 -5.51 -7.26
CA GLU A 74 -14.73 -6.35 -7.87
C GLU A 74 -15.85 -5.49 -8.46
N PHE A 75 -16.48 -6.01 -9.51
CA PHE A 75 -17.57 -5.34 -10.23
C PHE A 75 -18.68 -6.35 -10.55
N ASP A 76 -19.92 -5.98 -10.21
CA ASP A 76 -21.11 -6.72 -10.61
C ASP A 76 -21.79 -5.99 -11.79
N PRO A 77 -21.75 -6.55 -13.02
CA PRO A 77 -22.35 -5.90 -14.19
C PRO A 77 -23.88 -5.84 -14.16
N ALA A 78 -24.55 -6.69 -13.38
CA ALA A 78 -26.01 -6.67 -13.30
C ALA A 78 -26.53 -5.52 -12.42
N THR A 79 -25.74 -5.12 -11.44
CA THR A 79 -26.11 -4.06 -10.48
C THR A 79 -25.24 -2.81 -10.58
N TYR A 80 -24.20 -2.85 -11.41
CA TYR A 80 -23.13 -1.86 -11.51
C TYR A 80 -22.42 -1.55 -10.18
N ARG A 81 -22.52 -2.46 -9.21
CA ARG A 81 -21.88 -2.28 -7.91
C ARG A 81 -20.40 -2.60 -8.00
N THR A 82 -19.60 -1.72 -7.41
CA THR A 82 -18.16 -1.87 -7.28
C THR A 82 -17.78 -1.94 -5.80
N TRP A 83 -16.89 -2.86 -5.43
CA TRP A 83 -16.36 -2.94 -4.08
C TRP A 83 -14.89 -3.34 -4.09
N GLN A 84 -14.12 -2.84 -3.12
CA GLN A 84 -12.82 -3.41 -2.81
C GLN A 84 -13.05 -4.61 -1.90
N GLU A 85 -12.47 -5.75 -2.26
CA GLU A 85 -12.57 -6.97 -1.48
C GLU A 85 -11.24 -7.24 -0.76
N GLY A 86 -11.30 -7.50 0.54
CA GLY A 86 -10.12 -7.80 1.36
C GLY A 86 -9.62 -9.23 1.19
N ALA A 87 -8.76 -9.65 2.11
CA ALA A 87 -8.13 -10.97 2.13
C ALA A 87 -9.13 -12.12 2.02
N ARG A 88 -8.98 -12.92 0.95
CA ARG A 88 -9.93 -13.98 0.60
C ARG A 88 -9.44 -15.39 0.96
N PHE A 89 -8.14 -15.60 1.07
CA PHE A 89 -7.57 -16.95 1.13
C PHE A 89 -6.98 -17.30 2.49
N VAL A 90 -6.85 -18.61 2.73
CA VAL A 90 -6.07 -19.14 3.86
C VAL A 90 -4.60 -19.05 3.47
N PRO A 91 -3.72 -18.45 4.30
CA PRO A 91 -2.32 -18.38 3.96
C PRO A 91 -1.66 -19.77 3.89
N TRP A 92 -0.72 -19.98 2.95
CA TRP A 92 -0.09 -21.29 2.72
C TRP A 92 0.60 -21.84 3.97
N TRP A 93 1.14 -20.97 4.83
CA TRP A 93 1.80 -21.38 6.06
C TRP A 93 0.84 -21.91 7.12
N ALA A 94 -0.47 -21.70 6.99
CA ALA A 94 -1.46 -22.26 7.92
C ALA A 94 -1.55 -23.78 7.84
N ALA A 95 -1.07 -24.39 6.74
CA ALA A 95 -0.95 -25.84 6.58
C ALA A 95 0.34 -26.42 7.22
N LEU A 96 1.23 -25.57 7.72
CA LEU A 96 2.47 -26.01 8.34
C LEU A 96 2.29 -26.30 9.83
N ASP A 97 2.90 -27.38 10.31
CA ASP A 97 3.12 -27.61 11.74
C ASP A 97 4.33 -26.79 12.24
N ARG A 98 4.19 -25.46 12.20
CA ARG A 98 5.24 -24.48 12.51
C ARG A 98 4.66 -23.27 13.26
N ARG A 99 5.47 -22.67 14.12
CA ARG A 99 5.14 -21.41 14.81
C ARG A 99 5.40 -20.25 13.86
N VAL A 100 4.32 -19.61 13.38
CA VAL A 100 4.41 -18.49 12.44
C VAL A 100 4.05 -17.18 13.11
N VAL A 101 4.91 -16.18 12.94
CA VAL A 101 4.66 -14.79 13.34
C VAL A 101 4.68 -13.91 12.09
N VAL A 102 3.68 -13.05 11.93
CA VAL A 102 3.62 -12.05 10.87
C VAL A 102 3.63 -10.63 11.45
N TYR A 103 4.30 -9.71 10.78
CA TYR A 103 4.25 -8.30 11.09
C TYR A 103 3.98 -7.50 9.81
N ASP A 104 2.78 -6.94 9.73
CA ASP A 104 2.32 -6.10 8.62
C ASP A 104 2.43 -6.76 7.24
N THR A 105 2.42 -8.09 7.19
CA THR A 105 2.26 -8.84 5.95
C THR A 105 0.86 -8.58 5.37
N PRO A 106 0.75 -8.00 4.16
CA PRO A 106 -0.55 -7.68 3.58
C PRO A 106 -1.35 -8.94 3.23
N TYR A 107 -2.66 -8.79 3.13
CA TYR A 107 -3.62 -9.86 2.78
C TYR A 107 -3.60 -11.09 3.69
N VAL A 108 -3.26 -10.89 4.98
CA VAL A 108 -3.35 -11.93 6.01
C VAL A 108 -4.58 -11.68 6.89
N ASP A 109 -5.45 -12.67 7.01
CA ASP A 109 -6.62 -12.62 7.91
C ASP A 109 -6.45 -13.63 9.05
N PHE A 110 -6.30 -13.14 10.29
CA PHE A 110 -6.19 -14.00 11.47
C PHE A 110 -7.42 -14.90 11.71
N ARG A 111 -8.60 -14.59 11.15
CA ARG A 111 -9.78 -15.46 11.20
C ARG A 111 -9.58 -16.74 10.35
N ARG A 112 -8.69 -16.69 9.36
CA ARG A 112 -8.37 -17.79 8.44
C ARG A 112 -7.09 -18.54 8.84
N ALA A 113 -6.25 -17.94 9.68
CA ALA A 113 -5.00 -18.52 10.18
C ALA A 113 -4.95 -18.50 11.72
N PRO A 114 -5.72 -19.37 12.42
CA PRO A 114 -5.89 -19.32 13.88
C PRO A 114 -4.58 -19.49 14.67
N ALA A 115 -3.62 -20.26 14.14
CA ALA A 115 -2.33 -20.51 14.78
C ALA A 115 -1.29 -19.39 14.57
N THR A 116 -1.48 -18.53 13.55
CA THR A 116 -0.55 -17.42 13.25
C THR A 116 -0.67 -16.32 14.29
N LYS A 117 0.46 -15.86 14.81
CA LYS A 117 0.57 -14.75 15.78
C LYS A 117 1.14 -13.49 15.11
N GLY A 118 1.12 -12.36 15.81
CA GLY A 118 1.76 -11.12 15.40
C GLY A 118 0.79 -9.95 15.24
N ILE A 119 1.11 -9.04 14.33
CA ILE A 119 0.38 -7.79 14.07
C ILE A 119 0.16 -7.66 12.56
N ILE A 120 -1.05 -7.27 12.15
CA ILE A 120 -1.38 -6.98 10.75
C ILE A 120 -2.06 -5.62 10.65
N GLY A 121 -1.92 -4.95 9.51
CA GLY A 121 -2.62 -3.72 9.19
C GLY A 121 -2.26 -2.51 10.08
N TRP A 122 -1.07 -2.48 10.70
CA TRP A 122 -0.60 -1.30 11.42
C TRP A 122 -0.22 -0.18 10.43
N GLY A 123 0.60 -0.50 9.43
CA GLY A 123 1.06 0.43 8.40
C GLY A 123 1.41 -0.24 7.07
N ALA A 124 0.77 -1.36 6.74
CA ALA A 124 0.90 -1.99 5.42
C ALA A 124 0.25 -1.10 4.33
N HIS A 125 0.82 -1.08 3.13
CA HIS A 125 0.38 -0.20 2.02
C HIS A 125 -1.03 -0.56 1.51
N ASP A 126 -1.28 -1.85 1.25
CA ASP A 126 -2.63 -2.39 0.97
C ASP A 126 -2.90 -3.63 1.82
N PRO A 127 -3.35 -3.48 3.09
CA PRO A 127 -3.40 -4.59 4.04
C PRO A 127 -4.42 -5.67 3.69
N GLY A 128 -5.46 -5.37 2.91
CA GLY A 128 -6.59 -6.27 2.66
C GLY A 128 -7.41 -6.63 3.92
N THR A 129 -7.16 -5.98 5.06
CA THR A 129 -7.79 -6.28 6.36
C THR A 129 -7.72 -5.07 7.30
N ALA A 130 -8.52 -5.08 8.37
CA ALA A 130 -8.39 -4.11 9.45
C ALA A 130 -7.19 -4.45 10.35
N ALA A 131 -6.65 -3.44 11.03
CA ALA A 131 -5.59 -3.63 12.01
C ALA A 131 -6.00 -4.65 13.08
N ALA A 132 -5.15 -5.64 13.33
CA ALA A 132 -5.41 -6.68 14.32
C ALA A 132 -4.10 -7.23 14.91
N GLY A 133 -4.20 -7.84 16.09
CA GLY A 133 -3.09 -8.50 16.75
C GLY A 133 -3.49 -9.83 17.38
N ARG A 134 -2.58 -10.80 17.37
CA ARG A 134 -2.72 -12.07 18.10
C ARG A 134 -1.41 -12.42 18.82
N PRO A 135 -1.42 -12.78 20.12
CA PRO A 135 -2.56 -13.05 21.01
C PRO A 135 -3.39 -11.80 21.34
N GLN A 136 -4.55 -11.99 21.95
CA GLN A 136 -5.42 -10.88 22.38
C GLN A 136 -4.64 -9.88 23.24
N GLY A 137 -4.87 -8.59 23.01
CA GLY A 137 -4.20 -7.49 23.73
C GLY A 137 -2.88 -7.02 23.13
N ILE A 138 -2.21 -7.83 22.30
CA ILE A 138 -0.89 -7.47 21.75
C ILE A 138 -0.93 -6.21 20.88
N LEU A 139 -2.03 -5.95 20.15
CA LEU A 139 -2.16 -4.72 19.36
C LEU A 139 -2.22 -3.47 20.24
N ALA A 140 -2.91 -3.53 21.37
CA ALA A 140 -2.98 -2.40 22.30
C ALA A 140 -1.62 -2.13 22.95
N GLU A 141 -0.91 -3.19 23.35
CA GLU A 141 0.47 -3.12 23.84
C GLU A 141 1.41 -2.51 22.78
N PHE A 142 1.32 -3.00 21.54
CA PHE A 142 2.09 -2.52 20.40
C PHE A 142 1.86 -1.02 20.16
N VAL A 143 0.59 -0.58 20.08
CA VAL A 143 0.24 0.83 19.86
C VAL A 143 0.65 1.69 21.06
N GLY A 144 0.57 1.15 22.29
CA GLY A 144 1.08 1.84 23.48
C GLY A 144 2.58 2.10 23.44
N ARG A 145 3.37 1.19 22.83
CA ARG A 145 4.84 1.29 22.75
C ARG A 145 5.34 2.06 21.52
N PHE A 146 4.72 1.86 20.36
CA PHE A 146 5.21 2.40 19.08
C PHE A 146 4.30 3.47 18.47
N GLY A 147 3.11 3.68 19.04
CA GLY A 147 2.12 4.59 18.51
C GLY A 147 1.34 4.03 17.33
N ARG A 148 0.46 4.88 16.78
CA ARG A 148 -0.16 4.66 15.47
C ARG A 148 0.91 4.77 14.39
N TYR A 149 0.62 4.23 13.20
CA TYR A 149 1.53 4.39 12.07
C TYR A 149 1.82 5.87 11.80
N PRO A 150 3.10 6.29 11.73
CA PRO A 150 3.48 7.70 11.81
C PRO A 150 3.41 8.45 10.48
N SER A 151 2.86 7.84 9.42
CA SER A 151 2.77 8.45 8.10
C SER A 151 1.33 8.50 7.58
N GLU A 152 1.01 9.59 6.89
CA GLU A 152 -0.21 9.79 6.11
C GLU A 152 0.05 9.88 4.60
N TRP A 153 1.28 9.56 4.17
CA TRP A 153 1.78 9.77 2.81
C TRP A 153 1.46 8.64 1.83
N THR A 154 0.86 7.55 2.29
CA THR A 154 0.39 6.47 1.40
C THR A 154 -0.63 7.04 0.40
N TYR A 155 -0.44 6.78 -0.90
CA TYR A 155 -1.26 7.31 -2.00
C TYR A 155 -1.28 8.84 -2.15
N LYS A 156 -0.33 9.57 -1.54
CA LYS A 156 -0.21 11.03 -1.70
C LYS A 156 0.68 11.39 -2.90
N THR A 157 0.34 12.49 -3.57
CA THR A 157 1.07 13.01 -4.74
C THR A 157 1.73 14.35 -4.40
N PRO A 158 2.91 14.38 -3.76
CA PRO A 158 3.53 15.61 -3.25
C PRO A 158 4.22 16.45 -4.35
N TRP A 159 4.24 15.97 -5.60
CA TRP A 159 5.04 16.55 -6.67
C TRP A 159 4.80 18.06 -6.92
N PRO A 160 3.62 18.68 -6.67
CA PRO A 160 3.47 20.12 -6.83
C PRO A 160 4.35 20.94 -5.88
N SER A 161 4.74 20.38 -4.73
CA SER A 161 5.54 21.06 -3.71
C SER A 161 6.90 20.40 -3.49
N ALA A 162 7.96 21.21 -3.64
CA ALA A 162 9.31 20.80 -3.28
C ALA A 162 9.45 20.54 -1.77
N ALA A 163 8.70 21.26 -0.95
CA ALA A 163 8.68 21.08 0.50
C ALA A 163 7.95 19.79 0.88
N GLN A 164 6.76 19.53 0.31
CA GLN A 164 6.03 18.28 0.60
C GLN A 164 6.83 17.05 0.15
N ALA A 165 7.56 17.11 -0.97
CA ALA A 165 8.44 16.02 -1.38
C ALA A 165 9.53 15.70 -0.34
N ARG A 166 10.11 16.72 0.32
CA ARG A 166 11.04 16.52 1.44
C ARG A 166 10.35 15.91 2.65
N THR A 167 9.23 16.49 3.06
CA THR A 167 8.47 16.04 4.24
C THR A 167 8.03 14.59 4.08
N MET A 168 7.60 14.17 2.88
CA MET A 168 7.27 12.78 2.60
C MET A 168 8.46 11.85 2.85
N GLY A 169 9.66 12.21 2.37
CA GLY A 169 10.88 11.43 2.62
C GLY A 169 11.26 11.34 4.09
N GLU A 170 11.20 12.46 4.82
CA GLU A 170 11.48 12.52 6.26
C GLU A 170 10.53 11.64 7.07
N VAL A 171 9.22 11.77 6.81
CA VAL A 171 8.18 11.01 7.52
C VAL A 171 8.25 9.52 7.20
N LEU A 172 8.42 9.14 5.92
CA LEU A 172 8.54 7.73 5.54
C LEU A 172 9.84 7.10 6.07
N SER A 173 10.95 7.84 6.10
CA SER A 173 12.20 7.35 6.72
C SER A 173 12.02 7.10 8.21
N GLY A 174 11.37 8.02 8.93
CA GLY A 174 11.03 7.83 10.36
C GLY A 174 10.02 6.69 10.60
N ALA A 175 9.13 6.44 9.64
CA ALA A 175 8.21 5.30 9.67
C ALA A 175 8.97 3.96 9.57
N VAL A 176 9.95 3.87 8.67
CA VAL A 176 10.86 2.70 8.57
C VAL A 176 11.60 2.46 9.88
N GLU A 177 12.12 3.51 10.52
CA GLU A 177 12.83 3.39 11.81
C GLU A 177 11.91 2.89 12.94
N THR A 178 10.66 3.37 12.96
CA THR A 178 9.66 2.88 13.93
C THR A 178 9.27 1.43 13.66
N ARG A 179 9.05 1.07 12.39
CA ARG A 179 8.79 -0.32 11.96
C ARG A 179 9.96 -1.24 12.33
N THR A 180 11.19 -0.78 12.17
CA THR A 180 12.40 -1.54 12.51
C THR A 180 12.41 -1.90 14.00
N ARG A 181 12.25 -0.89 14.88
CA ARG A 181 12.19 -1.13 16.33
C ARG A 181 11.04 -2.06 16.73
N ALA A 182 9.88 -1.90 16.08
CA ALA A 182 8.70 -2.72 16.33
C ALA A 182 8.87 -4.17 15.88
N ALA A 183 9.45 -4.39 14.70
CA ALA A 183 9.76 -5.72 14.18
C ALA A 183 10.75 -6.46 15.08
N ARG A 184 11.81 -5.78 15.53
CA ARG A 184 12.79 -6.34 16.47
C ARG A 184 12.12 -6.75 17.78
N TRP A 185 11.35 -5.84 18.38
CA TRP A 185 10.61 -6.11 19.60
C TRP A 185 9.69 -7.33 19.45
N LEU A 186 8.93 -7.43 18.37
CA LEU A 186 8.09 -8.59 18.09
C LEU A 186 8.92 -9.87 17.99
N ALA A 187 10.01 -9.86 17.21
CA ALA A 187 10.80 -11.04 16.89
C ALA A 187 11.71 -11.54 18.02
N THR A 188 12.16 -10.66 18.92
CA THR A 188 13.18 -11.00 19.93
C THR A 188 12.70 -10.87 21.37
N GLU A 189 11.71 -10.01 21.65
CA GLU A 189 11.22 -9.79 23.02
C GLU A 189 9.82 -10.38 23.21
N ARG A 190 8.87 -10.04 22.33
CA ARG A 190 7.45 -10.28 22.60
C ARG A 190 6.93 -11.63 22.13
N LEU A 191 7.37 -12.06 20.96
CA LEU A 191 7.03 -13.35 20.35
C LEU A 191 8.30 -14.07 19.89
N PRO A 192 9.31 -14.32 20.76
CA PRO A 192 10.60 -14.88 20.35
C PRO A 192 10.55 -16.34 19.87
N GLU A 193 9.45 -17.02 20.16
CA GLU A 193 9.22 -18.42 19.81
C GLU A 193 8.54 -18.55 18.44
N TRP A 194 9.35 -18.49 17.38
CA TRP A 194 8.90 -18.67 16.01
C TRP A 194 9.83 -19.61 15.22
N ASP A 195 9.26 -20.28 14.24
CA ASP A 195 9.98 -21.03 13.21
C ASP A 195 9.98 -20.27 11.87
N LEU A 196 8.95 -19.44 11.64
CA LEU A 196 8.85 -18.51 10.52
C LEU A 196 8.40 -17.13 11.02
N PHE A 197 9.21 -16.10 10.75
CA PHE A 197 8.86 -14.71 11.01
C PHE A 197 8.80 -13.96 9.67
N ILE A 198 7.65 -13.37 9.34
CA ILE A 198 7.46 -12.59 8.10
C ILE A 198 7.19 -11.14 8.49
N VAL A 199 8.02 -10.21 7.99
CA VAL A 199 7.77 -8.77 8.10
C VAL A 199 7.74 -8.14 6.73
N VAL A 200 6.77 -7.26 6.49
CA VAL A 200 6.69 -6.49 5.25
C VAL A 200 6.76 -5.00 5.56
N THR A 201 7.58 -4.29 4.79
CA THR A 201 7.68 -2.82 4.78
C THR A 201 7.06 -2.29 3.49
N GLY A 202 6.17 -1.30 3.62
CA GLY A 202 5.46 -0.64 2.52
C GLY A 202 5.97 0.76 2.21
N GLU A 203 6.98 1.23 2.94
CA GLU A 203 7.50 2.58 2.81
C GLU A 203 8.23 2.78 1.48
N ALA A 204 8.88 1.74 0.94
CA ALA A 204 9.46 1.80 -0.41
C ALA A 204 8.36 2.05 -1.45
N HIS A 205 7.29 1.24 -1.41
CA HIS A 205 6.10 1.42 -2.25
C HIS A 205 5.57 2.85 -2.19
N GLY A 206 5.19 3.33 -1.00
CA GLY A 206 4.65 4.68 -0.85
C GLY A 206 5.60 5.76 -1.34
N SER A 207 6.92 5.60 -1.11
CA SER A 207 7.92 6.57 -1.57
C SER A 207 8.04 6.63 -3.10
N VAL A 208 7.93 5.49 -3.80
CA VAL A 208 8.04 5.47 -5.26
C VAL A 208 6.80 6.11 -5.91
N GLU A 209 5.59 5.89 -5.37
CA GLU A 209 4.35 6.53 -5.88
C GLU A 209 4.49 8.06 -5.99
N GLY A 210 5.07 8.69 -4.96
CA GLY A 210 5.12 10.15 -4.86
C GLY A 210 6.41 10.80 -5.36
N LEU A 211 7.52 10.06 -5.46
CA LEU A 211 8.87 10.64 -5.58
C LEU A 211 9.68 10.13 -6.78
N TRP A 212 9.15 9.19 -7.58
CA TRP A 212 9.89 8.58 -8.69
C TRP A 212 10.41 9.59 -9.73
N HIS A 213 9.68 10.70 -9.93
CA HIS A 213 10.09 11.79 -10.82
C HIS A 213 11.44 12.40 -10.44
N GLY A 214 11.91 12.23 -9.20
CA GLY A 214 13.20 12.71 -8.78
C GLY A 214 14.41 11.89 -9.25
N VAL A 215 14.19 10.64 -9.69
CA VAL A 215 15.28 9.73 -10.10
C VAL A 215 15.18 9.26 -11.54
N ASP A 216 13.99 9.31 -12.14
CA ASP A 216 13.77 8.92 -13.53
C ASP A 216 13.88 10.11 -14.48
N ARG A 217 14.96 10.12 -15.28
CA ARG A 217 15.25 11.16 -16.27
C ARG A 217 14.21 11.24 -17.40
N GLY A 218 13.51 10.14 -17.67
CA GLY A 218 12.45 10.08 -18.68
C GLY A 218 11.09 10.55 -18.15
N HIS A 219 10.96 10.77 -16.84
CA HIS A 219 9.69 11.16 -16.24
C HIS A 219 9.30 12.59 -16.68
N PRO A 220 8.05 12.86 -17.10
CA PRO A 220 7.63 14.19 -17.53
C PRO A 220 7.85 15.29 -16.49
N LEU A 221 7.75 14.95 -15.20
CA LEU A 221 8.01 15.84 -14.07
C LEU A 221 9.48 15.89 -13.60
N HIS A 222 10.44 15.26 -14.29
CA HIS A 222 11.85 15.27 -13.86
C HIS A 222 12.52 16.65 -13.92
N ARG A 223 11.89 17.60 -14.62
CA ARG A 223 12.32 19.01 -14.69
C ARG A 223 11.57 19.93 -13.73
N HIS A 224 10.59 19.40 -12.99
CA HIS A 224 9.83 20.18 -12.02
C HIS A 224 10.73 20.57 -10.83
N PRO A 225 10.53 21.75 -10.20
CA PRO A 225 11.32 22.17 -9.03
C PRO A 225 11.38 21.16 -7.86
N SER A 226 10.39 20.27 -7.75
CA SER A 226 10.36 19.22 -6.73
C SER A 226 11.20 17.99 -7.07
N ALA A 227 11.75 17.85 -8.28
CA ALA A 227 12.47 16.64 -8.71
C ALA A 227 13.73 16.38 -7.88
N GLN A 228 14.59 17.38 -7.68
CA GLN A 228 15.80 17.20 -6.88
C GLN A 228 15.47 16.84 -5.40
N PRO A 229 14.56 17.56 -4.71
CA PRO A 229 14.09 17.15 -3.38
C PRO A 229 13.48 15.74 -3.34
N ALA A 230 12.68 15.36 -4.35
CA ALA A 230 12.08 14.03 -4.43
C ALA A 230 13.14 12.93 -4.58
N GLY A 231 14.17 13.15 -5.40
CA GLY A 231 15.27 12.20 -5.55
C GLY A 231 16.05 12.01 -4.26
N ARG A 232 16.27 13.09 -3.50
CA ARG A 232 16.90 13.02 -2.17
C ARG A 232 16.02 12.29 -1.16
N ALA A 233 14.73 12.61 -1.13
CA ALA A 233 13.74 11.96 -0.26
C ALA A 233 13.66 10.46 -0.52
N LEU A 234 13.61 10.04 -1.79
CA LEU A 234 13.59 8.63 -2.18
C LEU A 234 14.87 7.90 -1.73
N LEU A 235 16.04 8.53 -1.89
CA LEU A 235 17.32 8.01 -1.41
C LEU A 235 17.33 7.83 0.13
N ASP A 236 16.82 8.81 0.88
CA ASP A 236 16.82 8.75 2.34
C ASP A 236 15.90 7.63 2.86
N VAL A 237 14.76 7.37 2.22
CA VAL A 237 13.91 6.20 2.51
C VAL A 237 14.66 4.89 2.24
N HIS A 238 15.37 4.78 1.12
CA HIS A 238 16.14 3.57 0.80
C HIS A 238 17.31 3.33 1.77
N ARG A 239 17.95 4.40 2.26
CA ARG A 239 18.96 4.31 3.33
C ARG A 239 18.34 3.86 4.65
N ALA A 240 17.13 4.30 4.96
CA ALA A 240 16.41 3.82 6.15
C ALA A 240 16.06 2.33 6.02
N LEU A 241 15.63 1.89 4.84
CA LEU A 241 15.40 0.46 4.54
C LEU A 241 16.68 -0.37 4.66
N ASP A 242 17.82 0.15 4.20
CA ASP A 242 19.11 -0.55 4.37
C ASP A 242 19.48 -0.74 5.85
N ARG A 243 19.26 0.29 6.69
CA ARG A 243 19.43 0.18 8.14
C ARG A 243 18.47 -0.86 8.75
N MET A 244 17.21 -0.85 8.34
CA MET A 244 16.22 -1.86 8.75
C MET A 244 16.72 -3.27 8.43
N ILE A 245 17.16 -3.53 7.19
CA ILE A 245 17.67 -4.83 6.77
C ILE A 245 18.83 -5.27 7.68
N ARG A 246 19.79 -4.38 7.95
CA ARG A 246 20.90 -4.66 8.86
C ARG A 246 20.45 -5.07 10.26
N GLU A 247 19.55 -4.31 10.84
CA GLU A 247 19.06 -4.59 12.19
C GLU A 247 18.24 -5.88 12.25
N LEU A 248 17.42 -6.16 11.23
CA LEU A 248 16.66 -7.40 11.16
C LEU A 248 17.55 -8.63 10.93
N MET A 249 18.62 -8.49 10.14
CA MET A 249 19.64 -9.54 10.00
C MET A 249 20.27 -9.89 11.36
N GLN A 250 20.50 -8.90 12.23
CA GLN A 250 21.02 -9.14 13.57
C GLN A 250 19.98 -9.80 14.47
N SER A 251 18.71 -9.36 14.40
CA SER A 251 17.61 -9.95 15.17
C SER A 251 17.26 -11.38 14.75
N ALA A 252 17.56 -11.78 13.51
CA ALA A 252 17.32 -13.13 13.01
C ALA A 252 18.22 -14.20 13.66
N GLY A 253 19.38 -13.81 14.19
CA GLY A 253 20.34 -14.75 14.78
C GLY A 253 20.87 -15.77 13.76
N ASP A 254 20.70 -17.06 14.05
CA ASP A 254 21.08 -18.18 13.18
C ASP A 254 20.01 -18.57 12.13
N ALA A 255 18.89 -17.85 12.08
CA ALA A 255 17.84 -18.11 11.11
C ALA A 255 18.29 -17.86 9.67
N THR A 256 17.72 -18.62 8.74
CA THR A 256 17.87 -18.35 7.30
C THR A 256 17.11 -17.07 6.95
N ILE A 257 17.77 -16.15 6.27
CA ILE A 257 17.19 -14.88 5.86
C ILE A 257 16.71 -14.96 4.41
N VAL A 258 15.46 -14.54 4.19
CA VAL A 258 14.89 -14.38 2.84
C VAL A 258 14.45 -12.93 2.70
N ALA A 259 15.13 -12.15 1.86
CA ALA A 259 14.71 -10.81 1.51
C ALA A 259 14.17 -10.80 0.07
N PHE A 260 12.96 -10.29 -0.13
CA PHE A 260 12.27 -10.35 -1.41
C PHE A 260 11.29 -9.20 -1.60
N THR A 261 10.91 -8.95 -2.84
CA THR A 261 9.81 -8.06 -3.22
C THR A 261 8.89 -8.81 -4.18
N MET A 262 7.58 -8.53 -4.10
CA MET A 262 6.59 -9.08 -5.04
C MET A 262 6.52 -8.30 -6.36
N GLY A 263 7.09 -7.09 -6.39
CA GLY A 263 7.08 -6.23 -7.55
C GLY A 263 7.93 -5.00 -7.32
N GLY A 264 8.64 -4.59 -8.37
CA GLY A 264 9.24 -3.28 -8.44
C GLY A 264 8.24 -2.22 -8.88
N MET A 265 8.68 -0.98 -8.97
CA MET A 265 7.85 0.17 -9.33
C MET A 265 8.62 1.12 -10.23
N GLY A 266 7.90 1.98 -10.95
CA GLY A 266 8.50 2.95 -11.84
C GLY A 266 7.47 3.97 -12.32
N ALA A 267 7.76 4.62 -13.44
CA ALA A 267 6.86 5.59 -14.02
C ALA A 267 5.50 4.96 -14.35
N ASN A 268 4.43 5.57 -13.85
CA ASN A 268 3.10 5.11 -14.15
C ASN A 268 2.64 5.66 -15.51
N HIS A 269 2.51 4.76 -16.48
CA HIS A 269 2.02 5.07 -17.83
C HIS A 269 0.57 4.65 -18.06
N SER A 270 -0.10 4.10 -17.04
CA SER A 270 -1.44 3.52 -17.16
C SER A 270 -2.52 4.43 -16.62
N ASP A 271 -2.27 5.20 -15.54
CA ASP A 271 -3.32 5.97 -14.83
C ASP A 271 -4.09 6.95 -15.73
N VAL A 272 -3.39 7.79 -16.49
CA VAL A 272 -4.08 8.77 -17.35
C VAL A 272 -4.92 8.06 -18.43
N PRO A 273 -4.38 7.08 -19.20
CA PRO A 273 -5.18 6.29 -20.11
C PRO A 273 -6.36 5.55 -19.46
N SER A 274 -6.15 4.87 -18.33
CA SER A 274 -7.12 3.95 -17.74
C SER A 274 -8.16 4.63 -16.83
N MET A 275 -7.77 5.68 -16.10
CA MET A 275 -8.61 6.33 -15.11
C MET A 275 -9.27 7.62 -15.63
N VAL A 276 -8.73 8.22 -16.69
CA VAL A 276 -9.24 9.50 -17.23
C VAL A 276 -9.71 9.34 -18.67
N LEU A 277 -8.82 8.95 -19.59
CA LEU A 277 -9.12 9.00 -21.02
C LEU A 277 -10.12 7.92 -21.46
N LEU A 278 -9.93 6.67 -21.04
CA LEU A 278 -10.84 5.58 -21.39
C LEU A 278 -12.25 5.80 -20.79
N PRO A 279 -12.40 6.14 -19.49
CA PRO A 279 -13.72 6.45 -18.93
C PRO A 279 -14.43 7.61 -19.64
N GLU A 280 -13.71 8.69 -19.96
CA GLU A 280 -14.27 9.83 -20.70
C GLU A 280 -14.71 9.44 -22.12
N LEU A 281 -13.92 8.63 -22.82
CA LEU A 281 -14.26 8.11 -24.15
C LEU A 281 -15.55 7.28 -24.10
N LEU A 282 -15.63 6.34 -23.16
CA LEU A 282 -16.81 5.49 -22.98
C LEU A 282 -18.05 6.32 -22.61
N TYR A 283 -17.90 7.33 -21.75
CA TYR A 283 -19.00 8.19 -21.34
C TYR A 283 -19.53 9.01 -22.52
N ARG A 284 -18.64 9.62 -23.31
CA ARG A 284 -19.04 10.33 -24.54
C ARG A 284 -19.74 9.43 -25.53
N HIS A 285 -19.25 8.20 -25.68
CA HIS A 285 -19.87 7.22 -26.57
C HIS A 285 -21.28 6.85 -26.12
N ALA A 286 -21.50 6.59 -24.82
CA ALA A 286 -22.79 6.19 -24.28
C ALA A 286 -23.81 7.35 -24.21
N PHE A 287 -23.38 8.56 -23.83
CA PHE A 287 -24.27 9.67 -23.48
C PHE A 287 -24.21 10.87 -24.45
N GLY A 288 -23.33 10.87 -25.45
CA GLY A 288 -23.22 11.93 -26.45
C GLY A 288 -22.72 13.28 -25.93
N ARG A 289 -22.16 13.32 -24.71
CA ARG A 289 -21.66 14.53 -24.05
C ARG A 289 -20.43 14.22 -23.19
N PRO A 290 -19.55 15.20 -22.89
CA PRO A 290 -18.40 14.98 -22.02
C PRO A 290 -18.81 14.75 -20.55
N LEU A 291 -18.04 13.94 -19.82
CA LEU A 291 -18.13 13.85 -18.35
C LEU A 291 -17.18 14.87 -17.72
N LEU A 292 -15.96 14.98 -18.25
CA LEU A 292 -14.91 15.83 -17.70
C LEU A 292 -15.05 17.29 -18.17
N THR A 293 -14.95 18.21 -17.21
CA THR A 293 -14.74 19.64 -17.43
C THR A 293 -13.25 19.94 -17.29
N VAL A 294 -12.59 20.27 -18.40
CA VAL A 294 -11.16 20.60 -18.42
C VAL A 294 -10.96 22.08 -18.07
N PRO A 295 -10.12 22.43 -17.07
CA PRO A 295 -9.79 23.82 -16.76
C PRO A 295 -9.23 24.57 -17.97
N SER A 296 -9.70 25.81 -18.20
CA SER A 296 -9.26 26.65 -19.34
C SER A 296 -7.74 26.81 -19.42
N LYS A 297 -7.08 26.96 -18.26
CA LYS A 297 -5.61 27.06 -18.17
C LYS A 297 -4.86 25.90 -18.84
N TRP A 298 -5.45 24.69 -18.84
CA TRP A 298 -4.86 23.52 -19.46
C TRP A 298 -5.21 23.41 -20.95
N MET A 299 -6.38 23.89 -21.36
CA MET A 299 -6.76 23.96 -22.77
C MET A 299 -5.89 24.93 -23.56
N GLU A 300 -5.40 25.99 -22.91
CA GLU A 300 -4.52 27.00 -23.50
C GLU A 300 -3.08 26.50 -23.76
N SER A 301 -2.69 25.35 -23.20
CA SER A 301 -1.33 24.79 -23.31
C SER A 301 -1.35 23.32 -23.79
N PRO A 302 -1.82 23.05 -25.03
CA PRO A 302 -1.92 21.68 -25.54
C PRO A 302 -0.54 21.01 -25.61
N GLY A 303 -0.48 19.73 -25.22
CA GLY A 303 0.74 18.93 -25.22
C GLY A 303 1.66 19.13 -24.01
N GLN A 304 1.31 20.00 -23.07
CA GLN A 304 2.00 20.13 -21.78
C GLN A 304 1.36 19.24 -20.71
N VAL A 305 2.15 18.86 -19.71
CA VAL A 305 1.63 18.16 -18.53
C VAL A 305 0.78 19.14 -17.71
N PRO A 306 -0.44 18.77 -17.28
CA PRO A 306 -1.22 19.58 -16.35
C PRO A 306 -0.45 19.84 -15.05
N ILE A 307 -0.10 21.10 -14.79
CA ILE A 307 0.57 21.51 -13.57
C ILE A 307 -0.46 22.01 -12.54
N LEU A 308 -0.27 21.55 -11.31
CA LEU A 308 -1.00 21.97 -10.11
C LEU A 308 -0.23 23.07 -9.39
N ASP A 309 -0.95 23.93 -8.68
CA ASP A 309 -0.33 24.89 -7.77
C ASP A 309 0.18 24.16 -6.50
N GLU A 310 1.10 24.78 -5.74
CA GLU A 310 1.82 24.10 -4.66
C GLU A 310 0.91 23.54 -3.55
N ASP A 311 -0.22 24.22 -3.30
CA ASP A 311 -1.21 23.89 -2.28
C ASP A 311 -2.40 23.08 -2.83
N ASP A 312 -2.42 22.79 -4.13
CA ASP A 312 -3.49 22.05 -4.77
C ASP A 312 -3.41 20.55 -4.44
N ASP A 313 -4.58 19.93 -4.21
CA ASP A 313 -4.73 18.49 -4.05
C ASP A 313 -5.42 17.90 -5.28
N TRP A 314 -4.77 16.95 -5.95
CA TRP A 314 -5.25 16.33 -7.18
C TRP A 314 -6.65 15.69 -7.01
N VAL A 315 -6.90 15.06 -5.86
CA VAL A 315 -8.18 14.39 -5.58
C VAL A 315 -9.29 15.42 -5.35
N ALA A 316 -9.01 16.50 -4.61
CA ALA A 316 -9.95 17.58 -4.36
C ALA A 316 -10.31 18.32 -5.67
N LEU A 317 -9.31 18.66 -6.48
CA LEU A 317 -9.53 19.30 -7.78
C LEU A 317 -10.27 18.38 -8.76
N GLY A 318 -9.94 17.09 -8.77
CA GLY A 318 -10.63 16.10 -9.61
C GLY A 318 -12.15 16.07 -9.42
N ARG A 319 -12.62 16.32 -8.20
CA ARG A 319 -14.06 16.41 -7.88
C ARG A 319 -14.77 17.62 -8.50
N THR A 320 -14.02 18.61 -8.95
CA THR A 320 -14.55 19.78 -9.65
C THR A 320 -14.63 19.54 -11.17
N TRP A 321 -13.90 18.55 -11.70
CA TRP A 321 -13.90 18.22 -13.13
C TRP A 321 -15.03 17.26 -13.51
N VAL A 322 -15.49 16.43 -12.58
CA VAL A 322 -16.59 15.49 -12.81
C VAL A 322 -17.85 16.03 -12.11
N PRO A 323 -18.98 16.20 -12.82
CA PRO A 323 -20.26 16.53 -12.20
C PRO A 323 -20.57 15.55 -11.07
N GLN A 324 -20.89 16.06 -9.89
CA GLN A 324 -21.38 15.21 -8.81
C GLN A 324 -22.83 14.84 -9.11
N ASP A 325 -23.03 13.81 -9.92
CA ASP A 325 -24.36 13.26 -10.11
C ASP A 325 -24.87 12.74 -8.76
N SER A 326 -26.09 13.16 -8.44
CA SER A 326 -26.77 12.97 -7.15
C SER A 326 -27.18 11.51 -6.87
N HIS A 327 -26.72 10.55 -7.67
CA HIS A 327 -27.00 9.11 -7.52
C HIS A 327 -26.25 8.46 -6.36
N ALA A 328 -25.31 9.16 -5.73
CA ALA A 328 -24.83 8.80 -4.40
C ALA A 328 -25.98 9.01 -3.38
N ARG A 329 -26.91 8.04 -3.29
CA ARG A 329 -27.76 7.82 -2.11
C ARG A 329 -26.86 7.43 -0.94
N GLN A 330 -25.99 8.34 -0.52
CA GLN A 330 -25.40 8.30 0.82
C GLN A 330 -26.57 8.47 1.77
N GLY A 331 -26.91 7.41 2.51
CA GLY A 331 -27.96 7.48 3.52
C GLY A 331 -27.77 8.73 4.38
N SER A 332 -28.82 9.55 4.49
CA SER A 332 -28.81 10.86 5.15
C SER A 332 -28.22 10.84 6.57
N LEU A 333 -28.20 9.68 7.22
CA LEU A 333 -27.52 9.45 8.49
C LEU A 333 -25.98 9.53 8.42
N GLU A 334 -25.33 9.07 7.35
CA GLU A 334 -23.85 9.13 7.25
C GLU A 334 -23.34 10.53 6.95
N GLN A 335 -24.12 11.34 6.21
CA GLN A 335 -23.81 12.74 5.96
C GLN A 335 -24.05 13.61 7.21
N ALA A 336 -25.13 13.35 7.98
CA ALA A 336 -25.37 14.00 9.26
C ALA A 336 -24.30 13.65 10.31
N VAL A 337 -23.83 12.40 10.34
CA VAL A 337 -22.70 12.01 11.20
C VAL A 337 -21.39 12.66 10.71
N ARG A 338 -21.15 12.77 9.41
CA ARG A 338 -19.96 13.47 8.86
C ARG A 338 -19.94 14.97 9.16
N SER A 339 -21.09 15.66 9.16
CA SER A 339 -21.17 17.09 9.45
C SER A 339 -20.97 17.39 10.94
N VAL A 340 -21.54 16.56 11.84
CA VAL A 340 -21.34 16.68 13.29
C VAL A 340 -19.90 16.31 13.70
N VAL A 341 -19.25 15.38 12.98
CA VAL A 341 -17.89 14.93 13.27
C VAL A 341 -16.79 15.82 12.65
N LYS A 342 -17.13 16.67 11.66
CA LYS A 342 -16.20 17.64 11.05
C LYS A 342 -15.59 18.62 12.06
N GLY A 343 -16.23 18.82 13.22
CA GLY A 343 -15.74 19.67 14.31
C GLY A 343 -14.92 18.98 15.39
N ARG A 344 -14.71 17.64 15.36
CA ARG A 344 -14.04 16.89 16.44
C ARG A 344 -13.13 15.75 15.93
N PRO A 345 -11.87 16.02 15.53
CA PRO A 345 -10.99 15.04 14.90
C PRO A 345 -10.69 13.80 15.76
N ARG A 346 -10.68 13.94 17.10
CA ARG A 346 -10.41 12.82 18.03
C ARG A 346 -11.49 11.72 18.04
N LEU A 347 -12.72 12.02 17.63
CA LEU A 347 -13.81 11.02 17.57
C LEU A 347 -13.80 10.20 16.27
N ARG A 348 -13.18 10.70 15.21
CA ARG A 348 -13.22 10.13 13.86
C ARG A 348 -12.35 8.87 13.71
N ALA A 349 -11.20 8.85 14.37
CA ALA A 349 -10.27 7.72 14.35
C ALA A 349 -10.86 6.49 15.08
N GLY A 350 -11.47 6.69 16.25
CA GLY A 350 -12.08 5.60 17.01
C GLY A 350 -13.34 5.01 16.35
N LEU A 351 -14.20 5.85 15.75
CA LEU A 351 -15.45 5.37 15.14
C LEU A 351 -15.27 4.49 13.90
N ASN A 352 -14.27 4.79 13.06
CA ASN A 352 -13.98 3.97 11.87
C ASN A 352 -13.31 2.65 12.25
N GLU A 353 -12.39 2.66 13.22
CA GLU A 353 -11.77 1.45 13.76
C GLU A 353 -12.78 0.56 14.48
N ILE A 354 -13.68 1.15 15.27
CA ILE A 354 -14.79 0.44 15.92
C ILE A 354 -15.75 -0.14 14.87
N ARG A 355 -16.11 0.62 13.82
CA ARG A 355 -16.98 0.09 12.74
C ARG A 355 -16.32 -1.02 11.94
N ALA A 356 -15.03 -0.93 11.64
CA ALA A 356 -14.27 -1.97 10.96
C ALA A 356 -14.11 -3.22 11.84
N ALA A 357 -13.81 -3.04 13.13
CA ALA A 357 -13.72 -4.13 14.10
C ALA A 357 -15.08 -4.82 14.33
N VAL A 358 -16.17 -4.06 14.43
CA VAL A 358 -17.54 -4.59 14.57
C VAL A 358 -17.98 -5.32 13.30
N ARG A 359 -17.70 -4.79 12.10
CA ARG A 359 -17.98 -5.50 10.84
C ARG A 359 -17.14 -6.77 10.69
N SER A 360 -15.87 -6.75 11.11
CA SER A 360 -14.98 -7.91 11.09
C SER A 360 -15.38 -8.99 12.10
N PHE A 361 -15.93 -8.58 13.25
CA PHE A 361 -16.45 -9.49 14.28
C PHE A 361 -17.80 -10.12 13.91
N LEU A 362 -18.67 -9.39 13.20
CA LEU A 362 -20.02 -9.85 12.82
C LEU A 362 -20.06 -10.61 11.48
N ALA A 363 -19.13 -10.34 10.57
CA ALA A 363 -18.94 -11.15 9.37
C ALA A 363 -18.10 -12.38 9.76
N GLY A 364 -18.55 -13.59 9.43
CA GLY A 364 -17.77 -14.83 9.62
C GLY A 364 -16.45 -14.82 8.85
N SER A 365 -15.99 -15.98 8.36
CA SER A 365 -14.75 -16.02 7.54
C SER A 365 -14.84 -15.28 6.20
N ALA A 366 -15.95 -14.62 5.87
CA ALA A 366 -16.11 -13.88 4.63
C ALA A 366 -15.08 -12.72 4.50
N PRO A 367 -14.59 -12.45 3.28
CA PRO A 367 -13.73 -11.29 3.03
C PRO A 367 -14.44 -9.98 3.39
N ILE A 368 -13.67 -9.00 3.85
CA ILE A 368 -14.19 -7.63 4.06
C ILE A 368 -14.56 -7.05 2.69
N LYS A 369 -15.73 -6.42 2.59
CA LYS A 369 -16.15 -5.69 1.38
C LYS A 369 -16.31 -4.21 1.70
N LEU A 370 -15.56 -3.36 1.00
CA LEU A 370 -15.64 -1.91 1.11
C LEU A 370 -16.31 -1.37 -0.14
N SER A 371 -17.50 -0.80 0.03
CA SER A 371 -18.26 -0.24 -1.09
C SER A 371 -17.49 0.89 -1.77
N LEU A 372 -17.46 0.89 -3.10
CA LEU A 372 -16.84 1.93 -3.91
C LEU A 372 -17.92 2.70 -4.67
N ASP A 373 -18.89 3.25 -3.94
CA ASP A 373 -20.06 3.96 -4.52
C ASP A 373 -19.75 5.32 -5.16
N TRP A 374 -18.46 5.58 -5.38
CA TRP A 374 -17.97 6.77 -6.06
C TRP A 374 -17.37 6.41 -7.43
N GLN A 375 -17.25 5.12 -7.76
CA GLN A 375 -16.65 4.68 -9.01
C GLN A 375 -17.51 5.08 -10.21
N PRO A 376 -16.91 5.57 -11.31
CA PRO A 376 -17.65 6.01 -12.49
C PRO A 376 -18.57 4.96 -13.13
N ALA A 377 -18.31 3.67 -12.90
CA ALA A 377 -19.17 2.58 -13.37
C ALA A 377 -20.63 2.75 -12.94
N GLN A 378 -20.89 3.40 -11.79
CA GLN A 378 -22.26 3.61 -11.30
C GLN A 378 -23.09 4.57 -12.16
N HIS A 379 -22.46 5.42 -12.99
CA HIS A 379 -23.20 6.29 -13.92
C HIS A 379 -23.97 5.51 -15.00
N TYR A 380 -23.60 4.25 -15.22
CA TYR A 380 -24.19 3.40 -16.25
C TYR A 380 -25.30 2.49 -15.71
N GLN A 381 -25.64 2.57 -14.41
CA GLN A 381 -26.62 1.66 -13.82
C GLN A 381 -28.01 1.75 -14.46
N ASP A 382 -28.41 2.97 -14.84
CA ASP A 382 -29.71 3.26 -15.44
C ASP A 382 -29.67 3.27 -16.98
N TYR A 383 -28.50 2.99 -17.58
CA TYR A 383 -28.25 2.90 -19.02
C TYR A 383 -28.18 1.43 -19.46
#